data_AF-A0A176K2B3-F1
#
_entry.id   AF-A0A176K2B3-F1
#
_cell.length_a   1.000
_cell.length_b   1.000
_cell.length_c   1.000
_cell.angle_alpha   90.00
_cell.angle_beta   90.00
_cell.angle_gamma   90.00
#
_symmetry.space_group_name_H-M   'P 1'
#
loop_
_entity.id
_entity.type
_entity.pdbx_description
1 polymer ?
#
loop_
_entity_poly.entity_id
_entity_poly.type
_entity_poly.pdbx_seq_one_letter_code
_entity_poly.pdbx_strand_id
1 'polypeptide(L)'
;MSKNRKLDMDSLTSMIKKTVRNDDDRKKALEEFEEEFYGKKKNSKQKLLKPEKRLRKSNLSAENDTFSVFLSRKDLTSTEKLMLIFISHASTDKEGMSISVRALASSLGINKNTALDTLISLELKGIIEKKSTPRGTMVKLLVSVGIP
;
A
#
# COMPACT_ATOMS: atom_id res chain seq x y z
N MET A 1 22.19 17.27 3.62
CA MET A 1 23.52 16.68 3.35
C MET A 1 23.62 15.32 4.03
N SER A 2 23.18 14.25 3.36
CA SER A 2 23.31 12.88 3.85
C SER A 2 24.78 12.46 3.73
N LYS A 3 25.54 12.53 4.83
CA LYS A 3 26.90 11.99 4.87
C LYS A 3 26.78 10.46 4.86
N ASN A 4 27.03 9.83 3.71
CA ASN A 4 27.36 8.41 3.64
C ASN A 4 28.63 8.20 4.48
N ARG A 5 28.47 7.92 5.78
CA ARG A 5 29.58 7.48 6.63
C ARG A 5 29.95 6.09 6.13
N LYS A 6 31.05 5.98 5.39
CA LYS A 6 31.76 4.71 5.26
C LYS A 6 32.10 4.31 6.70
N LEU A 7 31.44 3.26 7.19
CA LEU A 7 31.73 2.73 8.52
C LEU A 7 33.03 1.94 8.37
N ASP A 8 34.12 2.55 8.79
CA ASP A 8 35.42 1.90 8.86
C ASP A 8 35.41 0.83 9.96
N MET A 9 36.27 -0.20 9.84
CA MET A 9 36.27 -1.36 10.74
C MET A 9 36.32 -0.99 12.22
N ASP A 10 37.11 0.01 12.57
CA ASP A 10 37.22 0.50 13.95
C ASP A 10 35.89 1.03 14.49
N SER A 11 35.04 1.58 13.61
CA SER A 11 33.69 2.03 13.98
C SER A 11 32.75 0.85 14.25
N LEU A 12 32.83 -0.22 13.47
CA LEU A 12 31.99 -1.41 13.63
C LEU A 12 32.39 -2.23 14.87
N THR A 13 33.68 -2.44 15.07
CA THR A 13 34.24 -3.08 16.27
C THR A 13 33.91 -2.30 17.55
N SER A 14 33.98 -0.96 17.48
CA SER A 14 33.55 -0.05 18.55
C SER A 14 32.07 -0.20 18.90
N MET A 15 31.21 -0.38 17.90
CA MET A 15 29.78 -0.59 18.14
C MET A 15 29.51 -1.91 18.85
N ILE A 16 30.15 -3.01 18.43
CA ILE A 16 30.00 -4.34 19.06
C ILE A 16 30.45 -4.31 20.52
N LYS A 17 31.58 -3.65 20.81
CA LYS A 17 32.08 -3.45 22.18
C LYS A 17 31.10 -2.67 23.07
N LYS A 18 30.33 -1.74 22.48
CA LYS A 18 29.35 -0.94 23.22
C LYS A 18 28.00 -1.64 23.41
N THR A 19 27.58 -2.48 22.47
CA THR A 19 26.27 -3.17 22.53
C THR A 19 26.29 -4.43 23.38
N VAL A 20 27.38 -5.20 23.36
CA VAL A 20 27.47 -6.44 24.14
C VAL A 20 28.06 -6.13 25.52
N ARG A 21 27.28 -6.36 26.59
CA ARG A 21 27.66 -6.06 27.98
C ARG A 21 28.45 -7.18 28.66
N ASN A 22 28.29 -8.42 28.21
CA ASN A 22 28.97 -9.59 28.76
C ASN A 22 30.30 -9.81 28.03
N ASP A 23 31.40 -9.99 28.75
CA ASP A 23 32.75 -9.98 28.17
C ASP A 23 33.05 -11.24 27.35
N ASP A 24 32.51 -12.39 27.74
CA ASP A 24 32.66 -13.65 26.99
C ASP A 24 31.91 -13.61 25.66
N ASP A 25 30.67 -13.08 25.68
CA ASP A 25 29.86 -12.90 24.47
C ASP A 25 30.45 -11.82 23.55
N ARG A 26 31.05 -10.78 24.14
CA ARG A 26 31.72 -9.71 23.39
C ARG A 26 32.93 -10.25 22.64
N LYS A 27 33.73 -11.10 23.29
CA LYS A 27 34.91 -11.70 22.66
C LYS A 27 34.52 -12.63 21.51
N LYS A 28 33.50 -13.47 21.73
CA LYS A 28 32.95 -14.36 20.70
C LYS A 28 32.36 -13.59 19.51
N ALA A 29 31.62 -12.52 19.76
CA ALA A 29 31.05 -11.68 18.70
C ALA A 29 32.13 -10.92 17.89
N LEU A 30 33.24 -10.56 18.53
CA LEU A 30 34.37 -9.94 17.84
C LEU A 30 35.15 -10.95 16.99
N GLU A 31 35.39 -12.15 17.51
CA GLU A 31 36.03 -13.25 16.76
C GLU A 31 35.18 -13.66 15.55
N GLU A 32 33.86 -13.80 15.72
CA GLU A 32 32.93 -14.12 14.63
C GLU A 32 32.88 -13.01 13.56
N PHE A 33 32.90 -11.74 13.99
CA PHE A 33 32.93 -10.58 13.08
C PHE A 33 34.26 -10.48 12.30
N GLU A 34 35.40 -10.70 12.96
CA GLU A 34 36.70 -10.72 12.29
C GLU A 34 36.83 -11.91 11.31
N GLU A 35 36.29 -13.08 11.67
CA GLU A 35 36.21 -14.23 10.77
C GLU A 35 35.29 -14.00 9.57
N GLU A 36 34.16 -13.30 9.74
CA GLU A 36 33.23 -13.03 8.64
C GLU A 36 33.74 -11.92 7.71
N PHE A 37 34.49 -10.96 8.25
CA PHE A 37 35.03 -9.82 7.49
C PHE A 37 36.37 -10.13 6.80
N TYR A 38 37.31 -10.79 7.50
CA TYR A 38 38.64 -11.14 6.95
C TYR A 38 38.73 -12.60 6.49
N GLY A 39 37.95 -13.50 7.09
CA GLY A 39 37.93 -14.88 6.66
C GLY A 39 37.29 -14.99 5.29
N LYS A 40 38.04 -15.53 4.33
CA LYS A 40 37.54 -15.88 3.00
C LYS A 40 36.52 -17.03 3.09
N LYS A 41 35.38 -16.84 3.76
CA LYS A 41 34.19 -17.66 3.48
C LYS A 41 33.61 -17.18 2.15
N LYS A 42 34.22 -17.67 1.07
CA LYS A 42 33.50 -17.86 -0.20
C LYS A 42 32.28 -18.71 0.16
N ASN A 43 31.11 -18.09 0.31
CA ASN A 43 29.75 -18.67 0.15
C ASN A 43 28.74 -18.06 1.13
N SER A 44 28.53 -16.75 1.11
CA SER A 44 27.22 -16.20 1.45
C SER A 44 26.95 -14.91 0.68
N LYS A 45 27.11 -14.96 -0.65
CA LYS A 45 26.20 -14.15 -1.47
C LYS A 45 24.81 -14.73 -1.20
N GLN A 46 24.13 -14.26 -0.15
CA GLN A 46 22.68 -14.35 -0.06
C GLN A 46 22.20 -13.68 -1.34
N LYS A 47 21.94 -14.49 -2.36
CA LYS A 47 21.16 -14.05 -3.50
C LYS A 47 19.86 -13.58 -2.85
N LEU A 48 19.58 -12.28 -2.93
CA LEU A 48 18.26 -11.74 -2.65
C LEU A 48 17.31 -12.61 -3.46
N LEU A 49 16.63 -13.55 -2.79
CA LEU A 49 15.66 -14.42 -3.42
C LEU A 49 14.65 -13.47 -4.06
N LYS A 50 14.45 -13.59 -5.37
CA LYS A 50 13.36 -12.88 -6.04
C LYS A 50 12.12 -13.18 -5.21
N PRO A 51 11.36 -12.17 -4.74
CA PRO A 51 10.17 -12.43 -3.96
C PRO A 51 9.31 -13.38 -4.77
N GLU A 52 8.99 -14.55 -4.20
CA GLU A 52 8.10 -15.50 -4.85
C GLU A 52 6.84 -14.74 -5.23
N LYS A 53 6.47 -14.81 -6.52
CA LYS A 53 5.17 -14.33 -6.97
C LYS A 53 4.13 -15.15 -6.23
N ARG A 54 3.63 -14.61 -5.12
CA ARG A 54 2.43 -15.15 -4.47
C ARG A 54 1.34 -15.15 -5.53
N LEU A 55 1.05 -16.34 -6.07
CA LEU A 55 -0.15 -16.60 -6.85
C LEU A 55 -1.31 -16.27 -5.91
N ARG A 56 -1.85 -15.06 -6.05
CA ARG A 56 -3.10 -14.70 -5.42
C ARG A 56 -4.11 -15.71 -5.94
N LYS A 57 -4.69 -16.51 -5.04
CA LYS A 57 -5.79 -17.42 -5.39
C LYS A 57 -6.87 -16.56 -6.04
N SER A 58 -7.03 -16.69 -7.35
CA SER A 58 -8.14 -16.12 -8.10
C SER A 58 -9.38 -16.96 -7.83
N ASN A 59 -9.83 -16.97 -6.57
CA ASN A 59 -11.20 -17.36 -6.28
C ASN A 59 -12.07 -16.13 -6.56
N LEU A 60 -12.10 -15.71 -7.83
CA LEU A 60 -13.17 -14.85 -8.33
C LEU A 60 -14.39 -15.75 -8.39
N SER A 61 -15.15 -15.81 -7.30
CA SER A 61 -16.50 -16.37 -7.38
C SER A 61 -17.27 -15.56 -8.43
N ALA A 62 -18.14 -16.25 -9.15
CA ALA A 62 -18.99 -15.73 -10.21
C ALA A 62 -20.10 -14.79 -9.67
N GLU A 63 -19.82 -13.96 -8.67
CA GLU A 63 -20.77 -12.98 -8.11
C GLU A 63 -20.61 -11.57 -8.72
N ASN A 64 -19.74 -11.37 -9.70
CA ASN A 64 -19.27 -10.04 -10.10
C ASN A 64 -19.73 -9.53 -11.48
N ASP A 65 -20.96 -9.83 -11.89
CA ASP A 65 -21.46 -9.34 -13.19
C ASP A 65 -21.70 -7.81 -13.16
N THR A 66 -22.00 -7.27 -11.98
CA THR A 66 -22.25 -5.85 -11.72
C THR A 66 -21.00 -4.98 -11.93
N PHE A 67 -19.83 -5.44 -11.49
CA PHE A 67 -18.59 -4.65 -11.56
C PHE A 67 -17.89 -4.69 -12.91
N SER A 68 -18.21 -5.69 -13.75
CA SER A 68 -17.68 -5.80 -15.12
C SER A 68 -18.00 -4.54 -15.95
N VAL A 69 -19.13 -3.89 -15.63
CA VAL A 69 -19.59 -2.65 -16.26
C VAL A 69 -18.59 -1.51 -16.04
N PHE A 70 -18.02 -1.36 -14.85
CA PHE A 70 -17.02 -0.32 -14.60
C PHE A 70 -15.64 -0.70 -15.15
N LEU A 71 -15.31 -1.99 -15.13
CA LEU A 71 -14.02 -2.47 -15.64
C LEU A 71 -13.91 -2.31 -17.17
N SER A 72 -15.01 -2.53 -17.90
CA SER A 72 -15.07 -2.42 -19.36
C SER A 72 -15.07 -0.98 -19.89
N ARG A 73 -15.45 0.01 -19.07
CA ARG A 73 -15.45 1.42 -19.44
C ARG A 73 -14.04 1.95 -19.72
N LYS A 74 -13.81 2.40 -20.97
CA LYS A 74 -12.52 2.96 -21.43
C LYS A 74 -12.32 4.41 -20.99
N ASP A 75 -13.39 5.12 -20.70
CA ASP A 75 -13.40 6.51 -20.25
C ASP A 75 -12.99 6.68 -18.77
N LEU A 76 -12.85 5.57 -18.03
CA LEU A 76 -12.46 5.55 -16.63
C LEU A 76 -11.00 5.13 -16.44
N THR A 77 -10.29 5.90 -15.64
CA THR A 77 -8.96 5.58 -15.13
C THR A 77 -9.02 4.47 -14.09
N SER A 78 -7.89 3.81 -13.83
CA SER A 78 -7.81 2.74 -12.84
C SER A 78 -8.21 3.21 -11.42
N THR A 79 -7.86 4.45 -11.06
CA THR A 79 -8.21 5.04 -9.76
C THR A 79 -9.71 5.34 -9.66
N GLU A 80 -10.32 5.83 -10.73
CA GLU A 80 -11.78 6.02 -10.80
C GLU A 80 -12.52 4.69 -10.67
N LYS A 81 -12.07 3.65 -11.38
CA LYS A 81 -12.65 2.30 -11.28
C LYS A 81 -12.58 1.74 -9.87
N LEU A 82 -11.41 1.83 -9.22
CA LEU A 82 -11.24 1.39 -7.85
C LEU A 82 -12.14 2.14 -6.88
N MET A 83 -12.28 3.46 -7.07
CA MET A 83 -13.16 4.28 -6.25
C MET A 83 -14.64 3.90 -6.41
N LEU A 84 -15.10 3.63 -7.64
CA LEU A 84 -16.46 3.18 -7.90
C LEU A 84 -16.74 1.80 -7.30
N ILE A 85 -15.79 0.86 -7.39
CA ILE A 85 -15.88 -0.46 -6.75
C ILE A 85 -15.98 -0.28 -5.22
N PHE A 86 -15.16 0.59 -4.63
CA PHE A 86 -15.20 0.84 -3.20
C PHE A 86 -16.54 1.44 -2.76
N ILE A 87 -17.04 2.46 -3.47
CA ILE A 87 -18.31 3.12 -3.14
C ILE A 87 -19.49 2.15 -3.30
N SER A 88 -19.48 1.29 -4.32
CA SER A 88 -20.56 0.31 -4.53
C SER A 88 -20.59 -0.78 -3.46
N HIS A 89 -19.43 -1.22 -2.95
CA HIS A 89 -19.39 -2.12 -1.79
C HIS A 89 -19.87 -1.46 -0.50
N ALA A 90 -19.61 -0.17 -0.33
CA ALA A 90 -19.92 0.54 0.89
C ALA A 90 -21.35 1.13 0.90
N SER A 91 -21.94 1.35 -0.27
CA SER A 91 -23.30 1.85 -0.43
C SER A 91 -24.28 0.68 -0.58
N THR A 92 -24.79 0.17 0.54
CA THR A 92 -25.86 -0.84 0.56
C THR A 92 -27.22 -0.26 0.17
N ASP A 93 -27.40 1.06 0.34
CA ASP A 93 -28.67 1.75 0.09
C ASP A 93 -28.61 2.73 -1.08
N LYS A 94 -29.78 3.01 -1.68
CA LYS A 94 -29.96 3.98 -2.78
C LYS A 94 -29.80 5.44 -2.34
N GLU A 95 -29.69 5.70 -1.04
CA GLU A 95 -29.65 7.05 -0.47
C GLU A 95 -28.23 7.68 -0.49
N GLY A 96 -27.21 6.91 -0.88
CA GLY A 96 -25.83 7.35 -0.92
C GLY A 96 -25.11 7.19 0.41
N MET A 97 -23.78 7.23 0.35
CA MET A 97 -22.89 6.98 1.48
C MET A 97 -22.25 8.29 1.94
N SER A 98 -22.30 8.58 3.24
CA SER A 98 -21.47 9.63 3.83
C SER A 98 -20.08 9.09 4.12
N ILE A 99 -19.05 9.64 3.47
CA ILE A 99 -17.66 9.26 3.69
C ILE A 99 -16.76 10.47 3.84
N SER A 100 -15.80 10.40 4.77
CA SER A 100 -14.74 11.41 4.82
C SER A 100 -13.74 11.16 3.70
N VAL A 101 -13.37 12.20 2.97
CA VAL A 101 -12.36 12.13 1.88
C VAL A 101 -11.04 11.54 2.39
N ARG A 102 -10.66 11.83 3.64
CA ARG A 102 -9.45 11.28 4.25
C ARG A 102 -9.56 9.76 4.44
N ALA A 103 -10.69 9.26 4.95
CA ALA A 103 -10.89 7.81 5.08
C ALA A 103 -10.90 7.12 3.71
N LEU A 104 -11.58 7.72 2.73
CA LEU A 104 -11.63 7.21 1.35
C LEU A 104 -10.24 7.15 0.71
N ALA A 105 -9.41 8.18 0.90
CA ALA A 105 -8.03 8.19 0.43
C ALA A 105 -7.18 7.08 1.10
N SER A 106 -7.30 6.93 2.42
CA SER A 106 -6.60 5.87 3.16
C SER A 106 -7.02 4.46 2.72
N SER A 107 -8.32 4.22 2.53
CA SER A 107 -8.83 2.91 2.09
C SER A 107 -8.36 2.53 0.68
N LEU A 108 -8.19 3.51 -0.19
CA LEU A 108 -7.70 3.32 -1.56
C LEU A 108 -6.17 3.37 -1.67
N GLY A 109 -5.47 3.72 -0.59
CA GLY A 109 -4.00 3.87 -0.59
C GLY A 109 -3.51 5.02 -1.48
N ILE A 110 -4.33 6.05 -1.68
CA ILE A 110 -4.02 7.21 -2.52
C ILE A 110 -3.89 8.49 -1.69
N ASN A 111 -3.31 9.53 -2.28
CA ASN A 111 -3.26 10.85 -1.66
C ASN A 111 -4.68 11.45 -1.54
N LYS A 112 -4.95 12.22 -0.49
CA LYS A 112 -6.18 12.98 -0.30
C LYS A 112 -6.53 13.86 -1.50
N ASN A 113 -5.55 14.54 -2.09
CA ASN A 113 -5.79 15.39 -3.25
C ASN A 113 -6.21 14.56 -4.46
N THR A 114 -5.51 13.45 -4.72
CA THR A 114 -5.91 12.50 -5.76
C THR A 114 -7.33 11.99 -5.52
N ALA A 115 -7.71 11.68 -4.27
CA ALA A 115 -9.08 11.26 -3.94
C ALA A 115 -10.11 12.35 -4.27
N LEU A 116 -9.82 13.62 -3.96
CA LEU A 116 -10.68 14.76 -4.33
C LEU A 116 -10.79 14.92 -5.85
N ASP A 117 -9.66 14.90 -6.55
CA ASP A 117 -9.62 15.04 -8.01
C ASP A 117 -10.40 13.91 -8.68
N THR A 118 -10.30 12.70 -8.14
CA THR A 118 -11.04 11.52 -8.64
C THR A 118 -12.54 11.69 -8.41
N LEU A 119 -12.96 12.18 -7.23
CA LEU A 119 -14.37 12.47 -6.95
C LEU A 119 -14.92 13.58 -7.87
N ILE A 120 -14.16 14.65 -8.10
CA ILE A 120 -14.56 15.73 -9.01
C ILE A 120 -14.67 15.19 -10.45
N SER A 121 -13.70 14.39 -10.90
CA SER A 121 -13.73 13.78 -12.23
C SER A 121 -14.96 12.87 -12.42
N LEU A 122 -15.30 12.05 -11.42
CA LEU A 122 -16.48 11.19 -11.45
C LEU A 122 -17.79 11.99 -11.44
N GLU A 123 -17.85 13.12 -10.73
CA GLU A 123 -18.99 14.04 -10.72
C GLU A 123 -19.16 14.72 -12.09
N LEU A 124 -18.06 15.22 -12.69
CA LEU A 124 -18.07 15.82 -14.03
C LEU A 124 -18.48 14.81 -15.11
N LYS A 125 -18.19 13.52 -14.91
CA LYS A 125 -18.64 12.43 -15.79
C LYS A 125 -20.10 12.00 -15.54
N GLY A 126 -20.78 12.61 -14.57
CA GLY A 126 -22.18 12.30 -14.23
C GLY A 126 -22.37 10.91 -13.63
N ILE A 127 -21.33 10.32 -13.04
CA ILE A 127 -21.39 8.96 -12.47
C ILE A 127 -21.76 8.99 -11.00
N ILE A 128 -21.37 10.06 -10.30
CA ILE A 128 -21.68 10.28 -8.89
C ILE A 128 -22.28 11.66 -8.69
N GLU A 129 -23.11 11.79 -7.66
CA GLU A 129 -23.39 13.06 -7.00
C GLU A 129 -22.57 13.15 -5.73
N LYS A 130 -21.96 14.30 -5.47
CA LYS A 130 -21.39 14.59 -4.16
C LYS A 130 -22.03 15.82 -3.53
N LYS A 131 -22.27 15.74 -2.22
CA LYS A 131 -22.71 16.87 -1.40
C LYS A 131 -21.78 17.03 -0.21
N SER A 132 -21.23 18.23 -0.04
CA SER A 132 -20.45 18.55 1.14
C SER A 132 -21.39 18.73 2.33
N THR A 133 -21.12 18.03 3.44
CA THR A 133 -21.87 18.13 4.69
C THR A 133 -20.92 18.38 5.86
N PRO A 134 -21.40 18.92 7.00
CA PRO A 134 -20.55 19.11 8.19
C PRO A 134 -19.92 17.81 8.72
N ARG A 135 -20.53 16.65 8.41
CA ARG A 135 -20.07 15.33 8.85
C ARG A 135 -19.18 14.61 7.83
N GLY A 136 -18.95 15.19 6.65
CA GLY A 136 -18.16 14.59 5.58
C GLY A 136 -18.72 14.85 4.19
N THR A 137 -18.26 14.08 3.20
CA THR A 137 -18.75 14.16 1.83
C THR A 137 -19.76 13.05 1.61
N MET A 138 -21.02 13.41 1.39
CA MET A 138 -22.03 12.47 0.96
C MET A 138 -21.80 12.19 -0.52
N VAL A 139 -21.62 10.93 -0.88
CA VAL A 139 -21.38 10.46 -2.24
C VAL A 139 -22.47 9.48 -2.60
N LYS A 140 -23.20 9.76 -3.67
CA LYS A 140 -24.27 8.91 -4.19
C LYS A 140 -23.89 8.45 -5.58
N LEU A 141 -23.93 7.15 -5.82
CA LEU A 141 -23.77 6.58 -7.16
C LEU A 141 -25.04 6.85 -7.95
N LEU A 142 -24.91 7.49 -9.12
CA LEU A 142 -26.03 7.73 -10.03
C LEU A 142 -26.28 6.55 -10.97
N VAL A 143 -25.22 5.81 -11.27
CA VAL A 143 -25.33 4.62 -12.10
C VAL A 143 -25.77 3.47 -11.20
N SER A 144 -27.03 3.05 -11.35
CA SER A 144 -27.49 1.81 -10.76
C SER A 144 -26.72 0.67 -11.40
N VAL A 145 -25.75 0.12 -10.67
CA VAL A 145 -25.23 -1.18 -11.02
C VAL A 145 -26.36 -2.16 -10.73
N GLY A 146 -26.89 -2.79 -11.78
CA GLY A 146 -28.12 -3.58 -11.72
C GLY A 146 -28.11 -4.55 -10.53
N ILE A 147 -28.93 -4.22 -9.53
CA ILE A 147 -29.36 -5.20 -8.53
C ILE A 147 -30.56 -5.89 -9.19
N PRO A 148 -30.55 -7.23 -9.37
CA PRO A 148 -31.74 -7.95 -9.81
C PRO A 148 -32.91 -7.76 -8.85
#